data_AF-A0A845YNC3-F1
#
_entry.id   AF-A0A845YNC3-F1
#
_cell.length_a   1.000
_cell.length_b   1.000
_cell.length_c   1.000
_cell.angle_alpha   90.00
_cell.angle_beta   90.00
_cell.angle_gamma   90.00
#
_symmetry.space_group_name_H-M   'P 1'
#
loop_
_entity.id
_entity.type
_entity.pdbx_description
1 polymer ?
#
loop_
_entity_poly.entity_id
_entity_poly.type
_entity_poly.pdbx_seq_one_letter_code
_entity_poly.pdbx_strand_id
1 'polypeptide(L)'
;MVIERVPDVVFKTRVRDESVGGSNPYRWQDKTTQEIFGGKRVVLFALPGAFTPTCSSTHLPRYEELYDEFKAQGIDEIICLSVNDAFVMFQWGKQQNAKNVFLLPDGNGEFSRKMGMLVDKSNIGFGMRSWRYAMVVNDCKIEKIFVEEGFSDNYGDDPFETSDADTVLAYLKGTEPPAEKPARLEFVG
;
A
#
# COMPACT_ATOMS: atom_id res chain seq x y z
N MET A 1 6.67 -17.58 -12.95
CA MET A 1 6.58 -18.17 -11.60
C MET A 1 5.41 -17.48 -10.91
N VAL A 2 4.41 -18.22 -10.44
CA VAL A 2 3.31 -17.62 -9.68
C VAL A 2 3.83 -17.40 -8.26
N ILE A 3 3.77 -16.16 -7.76
CA ILE A 3 4.19 -15.84 -6.40
C ILE A 3 3.05 -16.26 -5.46
N GLU A 4 3.28 -17.30 -4.67
CA GLU A 4 2.28 -17.85 -3.75
C GLU A 4 2.40 -17.29 -2.33
N ARG A 5 3.55 -16.69 -2.00
CA ARG A 5 3.84 -16.11 -0.69
C ARG A 5 4.53 -14.77 -0.86
N VAL A 6 4.29 -13.86 0.09
CA VAL A 6 5.04 -12.60 0.13
C VAL A 6 6.53 -12.88 0.39
N PRO A 7 7.44 -12.11 -0.21
CA PRO A 7 8.88 -12.35 -0.10
C PRO A 7 9.43 -11.98 1.29
N ASP A 8 10.47 -12.68 1.71
CA ASP A 8 11.23 -12.32 2.91
C ASP A 8 12.02 -11.03 2.67
N VAL A 9 11.68 -9.99 3.42
CA VAL A 9 12.25 -8.64 3.36
C VAL A 9 12.36 -8.08 4.78
N VAL A 10 13.35 -7.20 4.99
CA VAL A 10 13.47 -6.38 6.20
C VAL A 10 13.24 -4.92 5.82
N PHE A 11 12.09 -4.39 6.20
CA PHE A 11 11.70 -3.01 5.97
C PHE A 11 12.40 -2.08 6.97
N LYS A 12 12.99 -1.01 6.45
CA LYS A 12 13.61 0.06 7.24
C LYS A 12 12.55 1.07 7.64
N THR A 13 11.87 0.81 8.74
CA THR A 13 10.79 1.68 9.26
C THR A 13 11.31 2.61 10.35
N ARG A 14 10.46 3.55 10.77
CA ARG A 14 10.72 4.41 11.92
C ARG A 14 9.52 4.43 12.84
N VAL A 15 9.77 4.53 14.13
CA VAL A 15 8.72 4.68 15.14
C VAL A 15 8.98 5.92 15.97
N ARG A 16 7.89 6.61 16.31
CA ARG A 16 7.94 7.76 17.22
C ARG A 16 8.38 7.27 18.59
N ASP A 17 9.36 7.94 19.16
CA ASP A 17 9.96 7.56 20.44
C ASP A 17 10.19 8.81 21.27
N GLU A 18 9.29 9.09 22.22
CA GLU A 18 9.34 10.31 23.04
C GLU A 18 10.51 10.34 24.02
N SER A 19 11.25 9.22 24.18
CA SER A 19 12.49 9.21 24.96
C SER A 19 13.66 9.86 24.23
N VAL A 20 13.54 10.05 22.91
CA VAL A 20 14.51 10.76 22.09
C VAL A 20 14.16 12.25 22.10
N GLY A 21 15.15 13.14 22.31
CA GLY A 21 14.92 14.58 22.26
C GLY A 21 14.69 15.12 20.83
N GLY A 22 14.15 16.33 20.71
CA GLY A 22 14.00 17.05 19.44
C GLY A 22 12.56 17.25 18.97
N SER A 23 12.38 18.01 17.89
CA SER A 23 11.07 18.39 17.35
C SER A 23 10.33 17.25 16.62
N ASN A 24 11.04 16.19 16.24
CA ASN A 24 10.48 14.99 15.62
C ASN A 24 11.19 13.74 16.15
N PRO A 25 10.86 13.30 17.37
CA PRO A 25 11.62 12.25 18.03
C PRO A 25 11.23 10.88 17.48
N TYR A 26 12.20 10.17 16.89
CA TYR A 26 12.01 8.84 16.31
C TYR A 26 13.25 7.97 16.50
N ARG A 27 13.06 6.66 16.41
CA ARG A 27 14.14 5.68 16.24
C ARG A 27 13.91 4.83 15.00
N TRP A 28 15.01 4.33 14.44
CA TRP A 28 14.95 3.30 13.40
C TRP A 28 14.40 2.00 14.01
N GLN A 29 13.57 1.32 13.22
CA GLN A 29 13.07 -0.01 13.55
C GLN A 29 13.01 -0.86 12.29
N ASP A 30 13.76 -1.95 12.30
CA ASP A 30 13.60 -2.99 11.31
C ASP A 30 12.28 -3.71 11.57
N LYS A 31 11.51 -3.96 10.51
CA LYS A 31 10.34 -4.84 10.53
C LYS A 31 10.49 -5.89 9.45
N THR A 32 10.42 -7.15 9.82
CA THR A 32 10.48 -8.29 8.89
C THR A 32 9.12 -8.57 8.26
N THR A 33 9.10 -9.22 7.09
CA THR A 33 7.89 -9.78 6.49
C THR A 33 7.11 -10.64 7.50
N GLN A 34 7.81 -11.45 8.31
CA GLN A 34 7.17 -12.32 9.30
C GLN A 34 6.47 -11.52 10.41
N GLU A 35 7.05 -10.41 10.89
CA GLU A 35 6.39 -9.55 11.90
C GLU A 35 5.17 -8.80 11.32
N ILE A 36 5.17 -8.55 10.01
CA ILE A 36 4.08 -7.84 9.33
C ILE A 36 2.94 -8.80 9.00
N PHE A 37 3.22 -9.94 8.35
CA PHE A 37 2.22 -10.83 7.77
C PHE A 37 2.05 -12.17 8.49
N GLY A 38 2.98 -12.57 9.36
CA GLY A 38 2.96 -13.86 10.03
C GLY A 38 1.82 -13.97 11.05
N GLY A 39 1.05 -15.05 10.96
CA GLY A 39 -0.11 -15.29 11.83
C GLY A 39 -1.25 -14.27 11.70
N LYS A 40 -1.23 -13.42 10.67
CA LYS A 40 -2.24 -12.39 10.40
C LYS A 40 -2.85 -12.57 9.02
N ARG A 41 -4.07 -12.06 8.85
CA ARG A 41 -4.69 -11.83 7.54
C ARG A 41 -4.67 -10.34 7.23
N VAL A 42 -3.90 -9.95 6.24
CA VAL A 42 -3.56 -8.56 5.91
C VAL A 42 -4.08 -8.20 4.52
N VAL A 43 -4.67 -7.02 4.39
CA VAL A 43 -4.84 -6.38 3.09
C VAL A 43 -3.65 -5.47 2.85
N LEU A 44 -2.91 -5.67 1.78
CA LEU A 44 -1.89 -4.74 1.33
C LEU A 44 -2.29 -4.15 -0.01
N PHE A 45 -2.28 -2.83 -0.12
CA PHE A 45 -2.34 -2.13 -1.40
C PHE A 45 -1.06 -1.34 -1.61
N ALA A 46 -0.50 -1.45 -2.81
CA ALA A 46 0.71 -0.76 -3.21
C ALA A 46 0.39 0.30 -4.27
N LEU A 47 1.18 1.36 -4.27
CA LEU A 47 0.98 2.49 -5.17
C LEU A 47 2.30 3.08 -5.67
N PRO A 48 2.29 3.85 -6.77
CA PRO A 48 3.52 4.36 -7.38
C PRO A 48 4.29 5.38 -6.54
N GLY A 49 3.61 6.16 -5.70
CA GLY A 49 4.27 7.20 -4.92
C GLY A 49 3.34 7.96 -3.99
N ALA A 50 3.86 8.30 -2.81
CA ALA A 50 3.26 9.30 -1.94
C ALA A 50 3.14 10.66 -2.64
N PHE A 51 2.16 11.47 -2.23
CA PHE A 51 1.85 12.81 -2.78
C PHE A 51 1.45 12.85 -4.27
N THR A 52 1.09 11.72 -4.89
CA THR A 52 0.58 11.72 -6.27
C THR A 52 -0.96 11.75 -6.30
N PRO A 53 -1.59 12.25 -7.37
CA PRO A 53 -3.03 12.56 -7.37
C PRO A 53 -3.94 11.39 -6.99
N THR A 54 -3.99 10.32 -7.79
CA THR A 54 -4.88 9.17 -7.57
C THR A 54 -4.64 8.46 -6.22
N CYS A 55 -3.38 8.44 -5.79
CA CYS A 55 -3.00 7.84 -4.51
C CYS A 55 -3.57 8.61 -3.31
N SER A 56 -3.56 9.94 -3.39
CA SER A 56 -3.92 10.86 -2.31
C SER A 56 -5.40 11.21 -2.32
N SER A 57 -6.05 11.25 -3.49
CA SER A 57 -7.45 11.67 -3.57
C SER A 57 -8.47 10.54 -3.45
N THR A 58 -8.06 9.28 -3.59
CA THR A 58 -9.06 8.18 -3.61
C THR A 58 -8.54 6.90 -3.01
N HIS A 59 -7.32 6.47 -3.38
CA HIS A 59 -6.85 5.14 -3.01
C HIS A 59 -6.73 4.98 -1.48
N LEU A 60 -5.82 5.72 -0.83
CA LEU A 60 -5.66 5.64 0.63
C LEU A 60 -6.92 6.09 1.41
N PRO A 61 -7.58 7.22 1.08
CA PRO A 61 -8.77 7.66 1.80
C PRO A 61 -9.91 6.64 1.85
N ARG A 62 -10.16 5.92 0.75
CA ARG A 62 -11.25 4.92 0.72
C ARG A 62 -10.94 3.70 1.58
N TYR A 63 -9.68 3.26 1.65
CA TYR A 63 -9.28 2.20 2.58
C TYR A 63 -9.39 2.62 4.05
N GLU A 64 -9.14 3.89 4.38
CA GLU A 64 -9.38 4.44 5.72
C GLU A 64 -10.88 4.49 6.05
N GLU A 65 -11.70 4.93 5.10
CA GLU A 65 -13.17 5.02 5.27
C GLU A 65 -13.80 3.65 5.51
N LEU A 66 -13.37 2.63 4.75
CA LEU A 66 -13.89 1.26 4.83
C LEU A 66 -13.16 0.39 5.86
N TYR A 67 -12.26 0.96 6.67
CA TYR A 67 -11.39 0.20 7.57
C TYR A 67 -12.17 -0.78 8.46
N ASP A 68 -13.25 -0.31 9.11
CA ASP A 68 -14.06 -1.14 10.01
C ASP A 68 -14.78 -2.28 9.27
N GLU A 69 -15.15 -2.09 8.01
CA GLU A 69 -15.74 -3.15 7.19
C GLU A 69 -14.72 -4.24 6.85
N PHE A 70 -13.47 -3.87 6.54
CA PHE A 70 -12.39 -4.84 6.38
C PHE A 70 -12.11 -5.60 7.68
N LYS A 71 -12.09 -4.90 8.82
CA LYS A 71 -11.96 -5.53 10.14
C LYS A 71 -13.08 -6.55 10.39
N ALA A 72 -14.31 -6.22 10.02
CA ALA A 72 -15.46 -7.12 10.13
C ALA A 72 -15.35 -8.37 9.24
N GLN A 73 -14.56 -8.33 8.15
CA GLN A 73 -14.23 -9.50 7.31
C GLN A 73 -13.02 -10.31 7.81
N GLY A 74 -12.55 -10.05 9.03
CA GLY A 74 -11.43 -10.76 9.64
C GLY A 74 -10.06 -10.34 9.12
N ILE A 75 -9.92 -9.13 8.58
CA ILE A 75 -8.62 -8.54 8.27
C ILE A 75 -8.02 -7.98 9.56
N ASP A 76 -6.78 -8.35 9.86
CA ASP A 76 -6.03 -7.90 11.02
C ASP A 76 -5.44 -6.51 10.82
N GLU A 77 -4.90 -6.23 9.62
CA GLU A 77 -4.19 -5.00 9.31
C GLU A 77 -4.42 -4.61 7.83
N ILE A 78 -4.54 -3.32 7.57
CA ILE A 78 -4.53 -2.76 6.21
C ILE A 78 -3.23 -1.98 6.05
N ILE A 79 -2.50 -2.27 4.97
CA ILE A 79 -1.18 -1.72 4.70
C ILE A 79 -1.18 -0.99 3.36
N CYS A 80 -0.70 0.25 3.38
CA CYS A 80 -0.38 1.03 2.19
C CYS A 80 1.14 0.99 1.96
N LEU A 81 1.59 0.33 0.90
CA LEU A 81 3.00 0.24 0.54
C LEU A 81 3.35 1.20 -0.60
N SER A 82 4.50 1.86 -0.50
CA SER A 82 5.08 2.62 -1.62
C SER A 82 6.60 2.54 -1.61
N VAL A 83 7.20 2.69 -2.80
CA VAL A 83 8.64 2.88 -2.96
C VAL A 83 9.00 4.33 -2.62
N ASN A 84 8.92 4.62 -1.33
CA ASN A 84 9.29 5.88 -0.70
C ASN A 84 9.94 5.57 0.65
N ASP A 85 10.82 6.46 1.12
CA ASP A 85 11.42 6.34 2.44
C ASP A 85 10.40 6.63 3.57
N ALA A 86 10.79 6.27 4.79
CA ALA A 86 9.96 6.40 5.98
C ALA A 86 9.63 7.86 6.36
N PHE A 87 10.42 8.84 5.93
CA PHE A 87 10.14 10.25 6.21
C PHE A 87 9.01 10.76 5.34
N VAL A 88 9.10 10.50 4.04
CA VAL A 88 8.06 10.82 3.06
C VAL A 88 6.74 10.14 3.42
N MET A 89 6.76 8.82 3.66
CA MET A 89 5.54 8.07 3.97
C MET A 89 4.82 8.60 5.22
N PHE A 90 5.56 9.00 6.25
CA PHE A 90 4.98 9.59 7.46
C PHE A 90 4.36 10.97 7.23
N GLN A 91 5.07 11.88 6.53
CA GLN A 91 4.53 13.23 6.30
C GLN A 91 3.30 13.16 5.40
N TRP A 92 3.33 12.30 4.39
CA TRP A 92 2.18 12.01 3.55
C TRP A 92 1.02 11.47 4.39
N GLY A 93 1.25 10.46 5.24
CA GLY A 93 0.22 9.93 6.15
C GLY A 93 -0.42 11.00 7.04
N LYS A 94 0.38 11.92 7.58
CA LYS A 94 -0.13 13.06 8.34
C LYS A 94 -1.00 13.99 7.50
N GLN A 95 -0.58 14.33 6.28
CA GLN A 95 -1.36 15.17 5.37
C GLN A 95 -2.68 14.49 4.97
N GLN A 96 -2.64 13.18 4.75
CA GLN A 96 -3.80 12.34 4.41
C GLN A 96 -4.70 12.05 5.62
N ASN A 97 -4.30 12.46 6.83
CA ASN A 97 -4.98 12.14 8.07
C ASN A 97 -5.22 10.62 8.23
N ALA A 98 -4.25 9.82 7.79
CA ALA A 98 -4.27 8.36 7.92
C ALA A 98 -4.19 7.99 9.41
N LYS A 99 -5.14 7.19 9.88
CA LYS A 99 -5.27 6.83 11.30
C LYS A 99 -5.15 5.33 11.49
N ASN A 100 -5.72 4.56 10.58
CA ASN A 100 -5.88 3.12 10.74
C ASN A 100 -5.00 2.32 9.79
N VAL A 101 -4.75 2.83 8.58
CA VAL A 101 -3.92 2.17 7.57
C VAL A 101 -2.44 2.35 7.91
N PHE A 102 -1.71 1.24 7.98
CA PHE A 102 -0.27 1.28 8.22
C PHE A 102 0.48 1.62 6.93
N LEU A 103 1.20 2.74 6.94
CA LEU A 103 2.00 3.22 5.82
C LEU A 103 3.40 2.59 5.85
N LEU A 104 3.62 1.60 4.99
CA LEU A 104 4.83 0.79 4.94
C LEU A 104 5.83 1.34 3.91
N PRO A 105 7.00 1.85 4.35
CA PRO A 105 8.02 2.36 3.44
C PRO A 105 8.86 1.21 2.84
N ASP A 106 8.64 0.90 1.57
CA ASP A 106 9.52 0.03 0.78
C ASP A 106 10.62 0.89 0.10
N GLY A 107 11.37 1.65 0.91
CA GLY A 107 12.26 2.69 0.41
C GLY A 107 13.38 2.21 -0.53
N ASN A 108 13.76 0.93 -0.45
CA ASN A 108 14.72 0.30 -1.36
C ASN A 108 14.05 -0.39 -2.56
N GLY A 109 12.71 -0.41 -2.62
CA GLY A 109 11.93 -1.16 -3.60
C GLY A 109 12.15 -2.68 -3.51
N GLU A 110 12.67 -3.20 -2.40
CA GLU A 110 13.08 -4.60 -2.29
C GLU A 110 11.86 -5.52 -2.31
N PHE A 111 10.82 -5.16 -1.58
CA PHE A 111 9.58 -5.92 -1.55
C PHE A 111 8.91 -5.89 -2.92
N SER A 112 8.76 -4.70 -3.49
CA SER A 112 8.17 -4.50 -4.82
C SER A 112 8.94 -5.28 -5.89
N ARG A 113 10.27 -5.27 -5.85
CA ARG A 113 11.12 -6.04 -6.77
C ARG A 113 10.93 -7.54 -6.63
N LYS A 114 10.95 -8.06 -5.40
CA LYS A 114 10.79 -9.50 -5.14
C LYS A 114 9.36 -9.99 -5.42
N MET A 115 8.37 -9.11 -5.30
CA MET A 115 7.00 -9.34 -5.75
C MET A 115 6.85 -9.29 -7.28
N GLY A 116 7.90 -8.93 -8.02
CA GLY A 116 7.81 -8.72 -9.47
C GLY A 116 6.91 -7.55 -9.85
N MET A 117 6.69 -6.60 -8.93
CA MET A 117 5.80 -5.44 -9.10
C MET A 117 6.58 -4.13 -9.19
N LEU A 118 7.91 -4.17 -9.37
CA LEU A 118 8.71 -2.96 -9.57
C LEU A 118 8.77 -2.62 -11.06
N VAL A 119 8.40 -1.40 -11.42
CA VAL A 119 8.40 -0.88 -12.78
C VAL A 119 9.19 0.42 -12.87
N ASP A 120 9.76 0.70 -14.04
CA ASP A 120 10.34 2.01 -14.34
C ASP A 120 9.23 3.03 -14.66
N LYS A 121 9.29 4.21 -14.03
CA LYS A 121 8.44 5.37 -14.32
C LYS A 121 9.28 6.62 -14.62
N SER A 122 10.41 6.44 -15.29
CA SER A 122 11.30 7.51 -15.73
C SER A 122 10.64 8.48 -16.72
N ASN A 123 9.61 8.03 -17.46
CA ASN A 123 8.78 8.87 -18.33
C ASN A 123 8.13 10.07 -17.60
N ILE A 124 7.93 9.97 -16.29
CA ILE A 124 7.44 11.07 -15.43
C ILE A 124 8.44 11.45 -14.32
N GLY A 125 9.70 11.01 -14.44
CA GLY A 125 10.78 11.36 -13.51
C GLY A 125 10.74 10.68 -12.14
N PHE A 126 10.03 9.56 -12.01
CA PHE A 126 9.91 8.87 -10.71
C PHE A 126 10.96 7.79 -10.46
N GLY A 127 11.66 7.34 -11.50
CA GLY A 127 12.54 6.17 -11.46
C GLY A 127 11.76 4.88 -11.17
N MET A 128 12.41 3.90 -10.53
CA MET A 128 11.78 2.63 -10.19
C MET A 128 10.74 2.80 -9.08
N ARG A 129 9.50 2.36 -9.32
CA ARG A 129 8.37 2.43 -8.38
C ARG A 129 7.58 1.14 -8.33
N SER A 130 6.76 0.97 -7.31
CA SER A 130 5.78 -0.11 -7.29
C SER A 130 4.73 0.17 -8.37
N TRP A 131 4.35 -0.88 -9.09
CA TRP A 131 3.09 -0.92 -9.80
C TRP A 131 1.93 -0.83 -8.80
N ARG A 132 0.77 -0.37 -9.28
CA ARG A 132 -0.43 -0.31 -8.46
C ARG A 132 -1.08 -1.70 -8.40
N TYR A 133 -1.25 -2.22 -7.20
CA TYR A 133 -1.95 -3.48 -6.97
C TYR A 133 -2.50 -3.53 -5.55
N ALA A 134 -3.44 -4.44 -5.30
CA ALA A 134 -3.82 -4.84 -3.96
C ALA A 134 -3.71 -6.36 -3.80
N MET A 135 -3.61 -6.85 -2.57
CA MET A 135 -3.60 -8.26 -2.27
C MET A 135 -4.17 -8.54 -0.88
N VAL A 136 -4.76 -9.74 -0.76
CA VAL A 136 -5.11 -10.33 0.54
C VAL A 136 -4.06 -11.39 0.84
N VAL A 137 -3.40 -11.24 1.99
CA VAL A 137 -2.32 -12.12 2.46
C VAL A 137 -2.75 -12.75 3.77
N ASN A 138 -2.56 -14.05 3.93
CA ASN A 138 -2.91 -14.79 5.14
C ASN A 138 -1.73 -15.66 5.55
N ASP A 139 -1.11 -15.34 6.69
CA ASP A 139 0.09 -16.00 7.20
C ASP A 139 1.20 -16.13 6.13
N CYS A 140 1.58 -14.96 5.61
CA CYS A 140 2.54 -14.78 4.51
C CYS A 140 2.12 -15.44 3.17
N LYS A 141 0.98 -16.12 3.07
CA LYS A 141 0.47 -16.71 1.82
C LYS A 141 -0.44 -15.73 1.10
N ILE A 142 -0.27 -15.56 -0.20
CA ILE A 142 -1.14 -14.69 -1.01
C ILE A 142 -2.43 -15.47 -1.32
N GLU A 143 -3.56 -14.97 -0.84
CA GLU A 143 -4.89 -15.53 -1.16
C GLU A 143 -5.37 -15.03 -2.53
N LYS A 144 -5.17 -13.73 -2.78
CA LYS A 144 -5.61 -13.06 -4.01
C LYS A 144 -4.75 -11.83 -4.25
N ILE A 145 -4.49 -11.55 -5.52
CA ILE A 145 -3.86 -10.32 -5.99
C ILE A 145 -4.76 -9.65 -7.04
N PHE A 146 -4.83 -8.33 -6.99
CA PHE A 146 -5.57 -7.44 -7.87
C PHE A 146 -4.56 -6.49 -8.51
N VAL A 147 -4.05 -6.87 -9.67
CA VAL A 147 -3.02 -6.11 -10.40
C VAL A 147 -3.71 -5.22 -11.42
N GLU A 148 -3.39 -3.94 -11.43
CA GLU A 148 -3.93 -3.04 -12.44
C GLU A 148 -3.45 -3.38 -13.85
N GLU A 149 -4.31 -3.16 -14.84
CA GLU A 149 -3.99 -3.39 -16.25
C GLU A 149 -2.88 -2.47 -16.77
N GLY A 150 -2.14 -2.90 -17.79
CA GLY A 150 -1.06 -2.11 -18.37
C GLY A 150 0.27 -2.24 -17.64
N PHE A 151 0.43 -3.26 -16.79
CA PHE A 151 1.68 -3.59 -16.09
C PHE A 151 2.87 -3.60 -17.06
N SER A 152 3.65 -2.52 -17.05
CA SER A 152 4.80 -2.32 -17.91
C SER A 152 5.62 -1.12 -17.46
N ASP A 153 6.89 -1.10 -17.85
CA ASP A 153 7.75 0.05 -17.70
C ASP A 153 7.23 1.22 -18.54
N ASN A 154 7.26 2.41 -17.95
CA ASN A 154 6.90 3.68 -18.59
C ASN A 154 5.49 3.68 -19.19
N TYR A 155 4.56 2.91 -18.61
CA TYR A 155 3.14 2.96 -18.96
C TYR A 155 2.61 4.40 -18.86
N GLY A 156 1.87 4.81 -19.89
CA GLY A 156 1.46 6.21 -20.10
C GLY A 156 0.30 6.67 -19.22
N ASP A 157 -0.52 5.73 -18.75
CA ASP A 157 -1.72 6.02 -17.95
C ASP A 157 -1.54 5.69 -16.47
N ASP A 158 -2.54 6.06 -15.67
CA ASP A 158 -2.61 5.79 -14.22
C ASP A 158 -3.86 4.95 -13.89
N PRO A 159 -3.83 3.64 -14.16
CA PRO A 159 -4.96 2.75 -13.97
C PRO A 159 -5.30 2.61 -12.48
N PHE A 160 -6.60 2.53 -12.18
CA PHE A 160 -7.11 2.36 -10.82
C PHE A 160 -8.47 1.63 -10.87
N GLU A 161 -8.45 0.44 -11.47
CA GLU A 161 -9.64 -0.33 -11.79
C GLU A 161 -9.93 -1.52 -10.87
N THR A 162 -8.89 -2.12 -10.29
CA THR A 162 -9.03 -3.41 -9.61
C THR A 162 -8.47 -3.43 -8.19
N SER A 163 -7.56 -2.51 -7.88
CA SER A 163 -6.89 -2.43 -6.58
C SER A 163 -7.60 -1.52 -5.56
N ASP A 164 -8.71 -0.91 -5.95
CA ASP A 164 -9.51 -0.07 -5.06
C ASP A 164 -10.14 -0.87 -3.91
N ALA A 165 -10.44 -0.15 -2.82
CA ALA A 165 -10.92 -0.76 -1.58
C ALA A 165 -12.27 -1.47 -1.74
N ASP A 166 -13.17 -0.93 -2.57
CA ASP A 166 -14.48 -1.52 -2.81
C ASP A 166 -14.36 -2.86 -3.53
N THR A 167 -13.49 -2.96 -4.53
CA THR A 167 -13.19 -4.22 -5.23
C THR A 167 -12.62 -5.28 -4.29
N VAL A 168 -11.65 -4.92 -3.44
CA VAL A 168 -11.08 -5.87 -2.48
C VAL A 168 -12.10 -6.28 -1.43
N LEU A 169 -12.91 -5.35 -0.93
CA LEU A 169 -13.94 -5.64 0.06
C LEU A 169 -15.05 -6.53 -0.51
N ALA A 170 -15.45 -6.32 -1.75
CA ALA A 170 -16.41 -7.18 -2.45
C ALA A 170 -15.91 -8.62 -2.56
N TYR A 171 -14.63 -8.81 -2.94
CA TYR A 171 -14.00 -10.13 -2.91
C TYR A 171 -14.08 -10.79 -1.51
N LEU A 172 -13.77 -10.04 -0.45
CA LEU A 172 -13.83 -10.57 0.91
C LEU A 172 -15.25 -10.96 1.34
N LYS A 173 -16.26 -10.21 0.88
CA LYS A 173 -17.69 -10.49 1.11
C LYS A 173 -18.25 -11.58 0.18
N GLY A 174 -17.51 -12.01 -0.84
CA GLY A 174 -18.00 -12.92 -1.87
C GLY A 174 -19.07 -12.31 -2.77
N THR A 175 -19.03 -10.99 -2.97
CA THR A 175 -19.98 -10.23 -3.80
C THR A 175 -19.29 -9.63 -5.03
N GLU A 176 -20.07 -9.08 -5.95
CA GLU A 176 -19.54 -8.26 -7.04
C GLU A 176 -19.13 -6.87 -6.54
N PRO A 177 -18.10 -6.25 -7.15
CA PRO A 177 -17.74 -4.87 -6.86
C PRO A 177 -18.86 -3.90 -7.28
N PRO A 178 -18.98 -2.72 -6.65
CA PRO A 178 -19.92 -1.70 -7.08
C PRO A 178 -19.74 -1.35 -8.56
N ALA A 179 -20.85 -1.19 -9.28
CA ALA A 179 -20.83 -0.82 -10.70
C ALA A 179 -20.31 0.62 -10.95
N GLU A 180 -20.50 1.50 -9.96
CA GLU A 180 -20.00 2.88 -9.99
C GLU A 180 -18.96 3.07 -8.90
N LYS A 181 -17.86 3.74 -9.25
CA LYS A 181 -16.80 4.10 -8.30
C LYS A 181 -17.09 5.44 -7.65
N PRO A 182 -16.70 5.61 -6.38
CA PRO A 182 -16.80 6.91 -5.72
C PRO A 182 -16.02 7.96 -6.51
N ALA A 183 -16.53 9.19 -6.52
CA ALA A 183 -15.87 10.31 -7.18
C ALA A 183 -14.47 10.52 -6.59
N ARG A 184 -13.48 10.80 -7.45
CA ARG A 184 -12.14 11.17 -6.99
C ARG A 184 -12.24 12.47 -6.22
N LEU A 185 -11.69 12.51 -4.99
CA LEU A 185 -11.60 13.77 -4.25
C LEU A 185 -10.70 14.75 -4.99
N GLU A 186 -10.82 16.04 -4.67
CA GLU A 186 -9.88 17.03 -5.17
C GLU A 186 -8.48 16.74 -4.63
N PHE A 187 -7.48 16.76 -5.51
CA PHE A 187 -6.10 16.61 -5.09
C PHE A 187 -5.57 17.92 -4.53
N VAL A 188 -5.30 17.95 -3.22
CA VAL A 188 -4.60 19.07 -2.56
C VAL A 188 -3.14 18.64 -2.36
N GLY A 189 -2.29 19.03 -3.32
CA GLY A 189 -0.85 18.73 -3.33
C GLY A 189 -0.04 19.52 -2.31
#